data_AF-A0A5D2R454-F1
#
_entry.id   AF-A0A5D2R454-F1
#
_cell.length_a   1.000
_cell.length_b   1.000
_cell.length_c   1.000
_cell.angle_alpha   90.00
_cell.angle_beta   90.00
_cell.angle_gamma   90.00
#
_symmetry.space_group_name_H-M   'P 1'
#
loop_
_entity.id
_entity.type
_entity.pdbx_description
1 polymer ?
#
loop_
_entity_poly.entity_id
_entity_poly.type
_entity_poly.pdbx_seq_one_letter_code
_entity_poly.pdbx_strand_id
1 'polypeptide(L)'
;MDLKPNHSSPVLTDPIPINKSRLGIHSNLLSYPQSGGSLSPGKYKMTPRKKPAKLDDVRSNGWLDAMKSSSPPRKKLIKGFNIEVAADDIDIAYHSWMIKYPSALKSFEQISKHAKNKKIAVFLDYDGTLSPIVDDPDRAFMSDAMRSAVRNVAKYFPTAIISGRSRDKVYKLVGLTELFYAGSHGMDIMGPVKHTESDDGHPNCVRSIDQEGKEVNLFQPAREFIPMIDEVFRTLVENTKDIKGAKVENHKFCTSVHYRNVEEKNWPIIAQCVHDILKDYPRLRLTHGRKVLEVRPVIDWNKGKAVEFLLESLGLSDRDDVLPIYIGDDKTDEDAFKVLKEGNMGYGILVSSVPKESNAIFSVRDPSEVKKFLKALVRWKRLEEA
;
A
#
# COMPACT_ATOMS: atom_id res chain seq x y z
N MET A 1 -29.44 -62.61 16.40
CA MET A 1 -30.33 -63.25 17.40
C MET A 1 -30.73 -62.16 18.38
N ASP A 2 -31.49 -61.15 17.93
CA ASP A 2 -32.96 -61.15 17.74
C ASP A 2 -33.72 -61.27 19.05
N LEU A 3 -34.45 -60.21 19.42
CA LEU A 3 -35.91 -60.21 19.55
C LEU A 3 -36.42 -58.75 19.64
N LYS A 4 -37.26 -58.35 18.67
CA LYS A 4 -38.18 -57.18 18.72
C LYS A 4 -39.48 -57.57 19.47
N PRO A 5 -40.43 -56.64 19.77
CA PRO A 5 -41.43 -56.16 18.77
C PRO A 5 -41.72 -54.64 18.88
N ASN A 6 -41.80 -53.86 17.80
CA ASN A 6 -42.96 -53.55 16.93
C ASN A 6 -44.28 -53.17 17.64
N HIS A 7 -44.67 -51.89 17.51
CA HIS A 7 -46.05 -51.50 17.15
C HIS A 7 -46.05 -50.20 16.34
N SER A 8 -46.97 -50.15 15.39
CA SER A 8 -47.02 -49.28 14.22
C SER A 8 -48.39 -48.57 14.12
N SER A 9 -48.35 -47.25 13.82
CA SER A 9 -49.30 -46.45 13.00
C SER A 9 -50.70 -46.11 13.57
N PRO A 10 -51.53 -45.18 12.99
CA PRO A 10 -51.33 -44.24 11.85
C PRO A 10 -51.93 -42.79 11.97
N VAL A 11 -51.53 -41.90 11.02
CA VAL A 11 -52.31 -40.90 10.22
C VAL A 11 -53.12 -39.75 10.88
N LEU A 12 -52.81 -38.48 10.51
CA LEU A 12 -53.74 -37.49 9.89
C LEU A 12 -53.03 -36.15 9.54
N THR A 13 -53.57 -35.50 8.51
CA THR A 13 -53.04 -34.47 7.58
C THR A 13 -53.39 -33.01 7.92
N ASP A 14 -52.49 -32.07 7.58
CA ASP A 14 -52.64 -30.64 7.14
C ASP A 14 -53.46 -29.61 7.98
N PRO A 15 -53.36 -28.26 7.78
CA PRO A 15 -52.66 -27.48 6.75
C PRO A 15 -51.86 -26.21 7.23
N ILE A 16 -51.23 -25.58 6.23
CA ILE A 16 -50.61 -24.23 6.14
C ILE A 16 -51.54 -23.08 6.58
N PRO A 17 -51.01 -21.92 7.05
CA PRO A 17 -51.63 -20.63 6.86
C PRO A 17 -50.90 -19.75 5.84
N ILE A 18 -51.65 -19.42 4.79
CA ILE A 18 -51.45 -18.32 3.85
C ILE A 18 -51.76 -17.01 4.59
N ASN A 19 -50.94 -15.97 4.40
CA ASN A 19 -51.48 -14.61 4.40
C ASN A 19 -50.91 -13.80 3.23
N LYS A 20 -51.84 -13.20 2.47
CA LYS A 20 -51.65 -12.33 1.32
C LYS A 20 -52.26 -10.96 1.67
N SER A 21 -51.50 -9.90 1.39
CA SER A 21 -52.01 -8.61 0.89
C SER A 21 -50.79 -7.90 0.29
N ARG A 22 -50.55 -7.82 -1.03
CA ARG A 22 -51.29 -7.20 -2.15
C ARG A 22 -51.82 -5.80 -1.84
N LEU A 23 -51.12 -4.81 -2.40
CA LEU A 23 -51.55 -3.61 -3.16
C LEU A 23 -50.26 -2.78 -3.33
N GLY A 24 -49.82 -2.26 -4.46
CA GLY A 24 -50.39 -2.08 -5.80
C GLY A 24 -49.51 -1.02 -6.48
N ILE A 25 -49.17 -1.28 -7.73
CA ILE A 25 -48.33 -0.50 -8.65
C ILE A 25 -48.92 0.90 -8.92
N HIS A 26 -48.09 1.94 -9.09
CA HIS A 26 -48.34 2.99 -10.09
C HIS A 26 -47.04 3.69 -10.56
N SER A 27 -46.72 3.48 -11.84
CA SER A 27 -45.91 4.33 -12.71
C SER A 27 -46.79 5.41 -13.36
N ASN A 28 -46.24 6.62 -13.59
CA ASN A 28 -46.50 7.57 -14.69
C ASN A 28 -45.67 8.85 -14.41
N LEU A 29 -44.73 9.31 -15.25
CA LEU A 29 -44.85 10.02 -16.54
C LEU A 29 -45.66 11.33 -16.52
N LEU A 30 -45.10 12.35 -17.20
CA LEU A 30 -45.57 13.73 -17.48
C LEU A 30 -45.15 14.78 -16.45
N SER A 31 -44.85 16.05 -16.75
CA SER A 31 -44.54 16.85 -17.94
C SER A 31 -44.17 18.26 -17.42
N TYR A 32 -43.43 19.03 -18.22
CA TYR A 32 -43.07 20.44 -18.00
C TYR A 32 -44.24 21.36 -17.59
N PRO A 33 -43.92 22.55 -17.02
CA PRO A 33 -44.16 23.75 -17.81
C PRO A 33 -42.99 24.76 -17.85
N GLN A 34 -42.89 25.42 -19.01
CA GLN A 34 -42.16 26.68 -19.22
C GLN A 34 -43.06 27.88 -18.89
N SER A 35 -42.45 28.92 -18.31
CA SER A 35 -42.74 30.35 -18.51
C SER A 35 -41.60 31.10 -17.80
N GLY A 36 -40.81 32.01 -18.38
CA GLY A 36 -41.09 33.03 -19.39
C GLY A 36 -40.88 34.40 -18.71
N GLY A 37 -39.73 35.04 -18.94
CA GLY A 37 -39.40 36.35 -18.36
C GLY A 37 -38.04 36.88 -18.83
N SER A 38 -38.06 37.68 -19.89
CA SER A 38 -36.95 38.37 -20.56
C SER A 38 -36.53 39.65 -19.80
N LEU A 39 -35.23 40.01 -19.79
CA LEU A 39 -34.71 41.39 -19.82
C LEU A 39 -33.20 41.45 -20.22
N SER A 40 -32.96 41.78 -21.50
CA SER A 40 -31.95 42.68 -22.13
C SER A 40 -30.41 42.65 -21.89
N PRO A 41 -29.59 43.12 -22.87
CA PRO A 41 -28.22 42.66 -23.11
C PRO A 41 -27.09 43.69 -22.86
N GLY A 42 -25.89 43.20 -22.52
CA GLY A 42 -24.67 44.00 -22.33
C GLY A 42 -23.42 43.46 -23.03
N LYS A 43 -23.19 43.93 -24.25
CA LYS A 43 -21.92 44.32 -24.91
C LYS A 43 -20.62 43.46 -24.79
N TYR A 44 -20.30 42.83 -25.93
CA TYR A 44 -19.00 42.70 -26.62
C TYR A 44 -17.72 42.19 -25.91
N LYS A 45 -17.16 41.08 -26.43
CA LYS A 45 -15.99 41.09 -27.35
C LYS A 45 -15.66 39.67 -27.86
N MET A 46 -15.74 39.47 -29.18
CA MET A 46 -15.18 38.31 -29.85
C MET A 46 -13.67 38.46 -29.97
N THR A 47 -12.92 37.40 -29.67
CA THR A 47 -11.52 37.22 -30.07
C THR A 47 -11.39 36.00 -30.98
N PRO A 48 -10.45 35.98 -31.94
CA PRO A 48 -10.52 35.08 -33.09
C PRO A 48 -10.03 33.67 -32.75
N ARG A 49 -10.74 32.67 -33.29
CA ARG A 49 -10.31 31.26 -33.37
C ARG A 49 -8.92 31.16 -34.02
N LYS A 50 -7.91 30.76 -33.25
CA LYS A 50 -6.69 30.13 -33.80
C LYS A 50 -6.92 28.62 -33.90
N LYS A 51 -6.64 28.06 -35.08
CA LYS A 51 -6.61 26.62 -35.36
C LYS A 51 -5.66 25.91 -34.37
N PRO A 52 -5.93 24.66 -33.95
CA PRO A 52 -5.04 23.94 -33.06
C PRO A 52 -3.75 23.62 -33.81
N ALA A 53 -2.64 24.14 -33.30
CA ALA A 53 -1.31 23.69 -33.68
C ALA A 53 -1.09 22.28 -33.11
N LYS A 54 -0.49 21.40 -33.92
CA LYS A 54 -0.11 20.03 -33.60
C LYS A 54 0.47 19.91 -32.18
N LEU A 55 -0.18 19.10 -31.37
CA LEU A 55 0.23 18.67 -30.03
C LEU A 55 0.91 17.30 -30.16
N ASP A 56 2.19 17.25 -30.50
CA ASP A 56 2.97 15.99 -30.45
C ASP A 56 4.27 16.08 -29.61
N ASP A 57 4.71 17.26 -29.15
CA ASP A 57 6.00 17.41 -28.43
C ASP A 57 5.90 17.68 -26.91
N VAL A 58 4.70 17.82 -26.34
CA VAL A 58 4.54 18.23 -24.92
C VAL A 58 4.39 17.05 -23.95
N ARG A 59 4.15 15.82 -24.44
CA ARG A 59 4.04 14.63 -23.57
C ARG A 59 5.39 14.04 -23.15
N SER A 60 6.43 14.25 -23.95
CA SER A 60 7.76 13.60 -23.79
C SER A 60 8.55 14.13 -22.58
N ASN A 61 8.40 15.41 -22.23
CA ASN A 61 9.18 16.02 -21.14
C ASN A 61 8.67 15.64 -19.75
N GLY A 62 7.35 15.51 -19.55
CA GLY A 62 6.77 15.29 -18.22
C GLY A 62 7.21 13.99 -17.55
N TRP A 63 7.43 12.92 -18.31
CA TRP A 63 7.76 11.61 -17.75
C TRP A 63 9.25 11.43 -17.51
N LEU A 64 10.09 12.04 -18.35
CA LEU A 64 11.54 12.12 -18.12
C LEU A 64 11.84 12.94 -16.87
N ASP A 65 11.12 14.04 -16.65
CA ASP A 65 11.24 14.83 -15.43
C ASP A 65 10.77 14.05 -14.19
N ALA A 66 9.74 13.20 -14.33
CA ALA A 66 9.34 12.26 -13.28
C ALA A 66 10.42 11.20 -12.99
N MET A 67 11.10 10.68 -14.01
CA MET A 67 12.22 9.73 -13.84
C MET A 67 13.45 10.37 -13.18
N LYS A 68 13.75 11.63 -13.53
CA LYS A 68 14.84 12.41 -12.92
C LYS A 68 14.53 12.78 -11.48
N SER A 69 13.31 13.24 -11.18
CA SER A 69 12.89 13.63 -9.82
C SER A 69 12.73 12.45 -8.86
N SER A 70 12.39 11.26 -9.38
CA SER A 70 12.36 10.02 -8.61
C SER A 70 13.74 9.40 -8.39
N SER A 71 14.80 9.96 -8.97
CA SER A 71 16.17 9.55 -8.65
C SER A 71 16.60 10.11 -7.29
N PRO A 72 17.11 9.28 -6.35
CA PRO A 72 17.72 9.82 -5.14
C PRO A 72 18.79 10.84 -5.52
N PRO A 73 18.89 11.99 -4.83
CA PRO A 73 19.96 12.94 -5.10
C PRO A 73 21.29 12.18 -5.02
N ARG A 74 22.14 12.34 -6.05
CA ARG A 74 23.50 11.77 -6.02
C ARG A 74 24.07 12.08 -4.65
N LYS A 75 24.59 11.08 -3.94
CA LYS A 75 25.61 11.33 -2.91
C LYS A 75 26.74 12.05 -3.63
N LYS A 76 26.68 13.38 -3.69
CA LYS A 76 27.83 14.20 -4.04
C LYS A 76 28.83 13.86 -2.94
N LEU A 77 29.79 13.01 -3.27
CA LEU A 77 31.09 13.10 -2.63
C LEU A 77 31.47 14.58 -2.74
N ILE A 78 31.47 15.29 -1.62
CA ILE A 78 31.93 16.67 -1.56
C ILE A 78 33.42 16.60 -1.90
N LYS A 79 33.73 16.68 -3.18
CA LYS A 79 35.08 16.93 -3.66
C LYS A 79 34.99 18.10 -4.62
N GLY A 80 35.19 19.27 -4.02
CA GLY A 80 35.61 20.52 -4.65
C GLY A 80 34.68 21.07 -5.72
N PHE A 81 33.65 21.82 -5.31
CA PHE A 81 33.25 23.04 -6.01
C PHE A 81 32.55 23.96 -5.00
N ASN A 82 33.19 25.09 -4.70
CA ASN A 82 32.73 26.12 -3.79
C ASN A 82 31.40 26.72 -4.27
N ILE A 83 30.30 26.28 -3.66
CA ILE A 83 29.15 27.13 -3.36
C ILE A 83 28.81 26.80 -1.90
N GLU A 84 29.24 27.68 -1.00
CA GLU A 84 28.83 27.68 0.41
C GLU A 84 27.33 28.04 0.48
N VAL A 85 26.47 27.04 0.25
CA VAL A 85 25.10 27.11 0.78
C VAL A 85 25.26 26.68 2.24
N ALA A 86 25.13 27.65 3.16
CA ALA A 86 25.48 27.51 4.56
C ALA A 86 24.81 26.28 5.20
N ALA A 87 25.59 25.47 5.92
CA ALA A 87 25.10 24.32 6.68
C ALA A 87 23.96 24.72 7.65
N ASP A 88 23.95 25.97 8.10
CA ASP A 88 22.96 26.55 8.99
C ASP A 88 21.53 26.52 8.42
N ASP A 89 21.34 26.76 7.12
CA ASP A 89 19.99 26.78 6.51
C ASP A 89 19.38 25.37 6.39
N ILE A 90 20.21 24.36 6.12
CA ILE A 90 19.78 22.96 6.03
C ILE A 90 19.38 22.45 7.42
N ASP A 91 20.17 22.81 8.44
CA ASP A 91 19.87 22.45 9.81
C ASP A 91 18.58 23.17 10.27
N ILE A 92 18.41 24.47 9.99
CA ILE A 92 17.17 25.19 10.33
C ILE A 92 15.93 24.56 9.68
N ALA A 93 16.01 24.21 8.38
CA ALA A 93 14.91 23.56 7.67
C ALA A 93 14.57 22.18 8.27
N TYR A 94 15.59 21.40 8.64
CA TYR A 94 15.40 20.10 9.29
C TYR A 94 14.81 20.24 10.70
N HIS A 95 15.26 21.22 11.50
CA HIS A 95 14.69 21.49 12.82
C HIS A 95 13.23 21.93 12.71
N SER A 96 12.90 22.83 11.78
CA SER A 96 11.52 23.27 11.52
C SER A 96 10.63 22.10 11.10
N TRP A 97 11.17 21.20 10.26
CA TRP A 97 10.49 19.97 9.88
C TRP A 97 10.26 19.02 11.06
N MET A 98 11.24 18.86 11.95
CA MET A 98 11.09 18.05 13.17
C MET A 98 10.09 18.62 14.18
N ILE A 99 9.79 19.92 14.14
CA ILE A 99 8.70 20.50 14.93
C ILE A 99 7.35 20.01 14.39
N LYS A 100 7.20 19.96 13.07
CA LYS A 100 5.97 19.47 12.40
C LYS A 100 5.82 17.95 12.49
N TYR A 101 6.92 17.21 12.44
CA TYR A 101 6.97 15.75 12.49
C TYR A 101 7.94 15.29 13.60
N PRO A 102 7.53 15.36 14.89
CA PRO A 102 8.41 15.06 16.01
C PRO A 102 8.92 13.63 16.00
N SER A 103 10.12 13.43 16.55
CA SER A 103 10.73 12.10 16.64
C SER A 103 9.88 11.17 17.49
N ALA A 104 9.45 10.04 16.93
CA ALA A 104 8.69 9.02 17.65
C ALA A 104 9.42 8.47 18.88
N LEU A 105 10.76 8.47 18.87
CA LEU A 105 11.58 8.07 20.01
C LEU A 105 11.56 9.11 21.13
N LYS A 106 11.64 10.41 20.79
CA LYS A 106 11.56 11.50 21.78
C LYS A 106 10.13 11.66 22.31
N SER A 107 9.14 11.43 21.48
CA SER A 107 7.71 11.44 21.83
C SER A 107 7.20 10.09 22.33
N PHE A 108 8.09 9.13 22.64
CA PHE A 108 7.67 7.78 23.02
C PHE A 108 6.79 7.76 24.27
N GLU A 109 7.06 8.63 25.25
CA GLU A 109 6.23 8.75 26.45
C GLU A 109 4.79 9.17 26.09
N GLN A 110 4.62 10.17 25.21
CA GLN A 110 3.32 10.60 24.70
C GLN A 110 2.61 9.45 23.97
N ILE A 111 3.33 8.75 23.08
CA ILE A 111 2.78 7.61 22.33
C ILE A 111 2.31 6.52 23.30
N SER A 112 3.16 6.15 24.26
CA SER A 112 2.87 5.11 25.25
C SER A 112 1.71 5.47 26.18
N LYS A 113 1.57 6.76 26.54
CA LYS A 113 0.43 7.25 27.33
C LYS A 113 -0.89 7.11 26.58
N HIS A 114 -0.90 7.39 25.28
CA HIS A 114 -2.09 7.20 24.45
C HIS A 114 -2.38 5.73 24.13
N ALA A 115 -1.32 4.91 24.04
CA ALA A 115 -1.41 3.48 23.82
C ALA A 115 -1.90 2.70 25.05
N LYS A 116 -1.82 3.30 26.24
CA LYS A 116 -2.28 2.67 27.49
C LYS A 116 -3.76 2.31 27.39
N ASN A 117 -4.11 1.09 27.79
CA ASN A 117 -5.45 0.50 27.69
C ASN A 117 -5.98 0.34 26.25
N LYS A 118 -5.14 0.49 25.22
CA LYS A 118 -5.52 0.23 23.82
C LYS A 118 -4.87 -1.05 23.30
N LYS A 119 -5.56 -1.72 22.38
CA LYS A 119 -5.03 -2.81 21.54
C LYS A 119 -4.21 -2.21 20.42
N ILE A 120 -2.93 -2.54 20.37
CA ILE A 120 -2.03 -2.02 19.34
C ILE A 120 -1.91 -3.04 18.20
N ALA A 121 -1.99 -2.55 16.96
CA ALA A 121 -1.61 -3.31 15.76
C ALA A 121 -0.46 -2.59 15.06
N VAL A 122 0.55 -3.32 14.62
CA VAL A 122 1.78 -2.74 14.04
C VAL A 122 1.90 -3.12 12.57
N PHE A 123 2.04 -2.11 11.72
CA PHE A 123 2.19 -2.26 10.27
C PHE A 123 3.54 -1.69 9.86
N LEU A 124 4.31 -2.46 9.10
CA LEU A 124 5.69 -2.11 8.76
C LEU A 124 5.88 -2.22 7.26
N ASP A 125 6.35 -1.15 6.64
CA ASP A 125 6.98 -1.25 5.33
C ASP A 125 8.34 -1.97 5.42
N TYR A 126 8.88 -2.40 4.29
CA TYR A 126 10.12 -3.16 4.23
C TYR A 126 11.34 -2.32 3.79
N ASP A 127 11.35 -1.85 2.55
CA ASP A 127 12.50 -1.20 1.93
C ASP A 127 12.65 0.23 2.43
N GLY A 128 13.81 0.62 2.97
CA GLY A 128 13.99 1.94 3.59
C GLY A 128 13.44 2.05 5.02
N THR A 129 12.64 1.07 5.45
CA THR A 129 12.04 1.00 6.80
C THR A 129 12.71 -0.05 7.68
N LEU A 130 12.63 -1.34 7.30
CA LEU A 130 13.23 -2.44 8.04
C LEU A 130 14.60 -2.87 7.47
N SER A 131 14.83 -2.59 6.20
CA SER A 131 16.10 -2.78 5.49
C SER A 131 16.59 -1.45 4.95
N PRO A 132 17.92 -1.19 4.89
CA PRO A 132 18.44 -0.04 4.16
C PRO A 132 18.10 -0.13 2.67
N ILE A 133 18.05 1.03 2.02
CA ILE A 133 17.92 1.13 0.56
C ILE A 133 19.27 0.81 -0.07
N VAL A 134 19.25 -0.19 -0.96
CA VAL A 134 20.44 -0.70 -1.67
C VAL A 134 20.24 -0.60 -3.17
N ASP A 135 21.32 -0.75 -3.94
CA ASP A 135 21.28 -0.69 -5.40
C ASP A 135 20.77 -1.98 -6.04
N ASP A 136 21.05 -3.12 -5.42
CA ASP A 136 20.50 -4.41 -5.81
C ASP A 136 19.33 -4.77 -4.89
N PRO A 137 18.07 -4.74 -5.38
CA PRO A 137 16.90 -5.08 -4.58
C PRO A 137 16.98 -6.47 -3.96
N ASP A 138 17.70 -7.43 -4.55
CA ASP A 138 17.83 -8.79 -4.00
C ASP A 138 18.75 -8.85 -2.77
N ARG A 139 19.49 -7.76 -2.50
CA ARG A 139 20.40 -7.62 -1.37
C ARG A 139 19.89 -6.68 -0.27
N ALA A 140 18.62 -6.28 -0.34
CA ALA A 140 17.96 -5.49 0.69
C ALA A 140 17.67 -6.36 1.92
N PHE A 141 18.72 -6.83 2.62
CA PHE A 141 18.58 -7.75 3.74
C PHE A 141 18.27 -7.02 5.04
N MET A 142 17.30 -7.56 5.77
CA MET A 142 17.07 -7.21 7.17
C MET A 142 18.18 -7.79 8.05
N SER A 143 18.77 -6.96 8.92
CA SER A 143 19.73 -7.45 9.92
C SER A 143 19.08 -8.39 10.94
N ASP A 144 19.83 -9.35 11.49
CA ASP A 144 19.31 -10.26 12.53
C ASP A 144 18.79 -9.51 13.77
N ALA A 145 19.43 -8.38 14.11
CA ALA A 145 18.99 -7.52 15.20
C ALA A 145 17.63 -6.85 14.92
N MET A 146 17.34 -6.50 13.66
CA MET A 146 16.03 -5.99 13.26
C MET A 146 15.00 -7.12 13.22
N ARG A 147 15.36 -8.29 12.65
CA ARG A 147 14.48 -9.48 12.63
C ARG A 147 14.05 -9.88 14.03
N SER A 148 14.99 -9.87 14.98
CA SER A 148 14.70 -10.11 16.41
C SER A 148 13.78 -9.04 17.01
N ALA A 149 13.95 -7.77 16.64
CA ALA A 149 13.07 -6.70 17.10
C ALA A 149 11.63 -6.89 16.59
N VAL A 150 11.44 -7.17 15.29
CA VAL A 150 10.13 -7.44 14.69
C VAL A 150 9.47 -8.67 15.31
N ARG A 151 10.22 -9.78 15.43
CA ARG A 151 9.74 -10.99 16.13
C ARG A 151 9.26 -10.70 17.55
N ASN A 152 10.00 -9.88 18.29
CA ASN A 152 9.61 -9.55 19.66
C ASN A 152 8.39 -8.65 19.71
N VAL A 153 8.19 -7.74 18.75
CA VAL A 153 6.95 -6.96 18.61
C VAL A 153 5.77 -7.89 18.32
N ALA A 154 5.93 -8.83 17.40
CA ALA A 154 4.89 -9.78 17.00
C ALA A 154 4.38 -10.69 18.12
N LYS A 155 5.17 -10.90 19.18
CA LYS A 155 4.74 -11.64 20.38
C LYS A 155 3.66 -10.92 21.18
N TYR A 156 3.65 -9.59 21.14
CA TYR A 156 2.75 -8.77 21.96
C TYR A 156 1.67 -8.09 21.13
N PHE A 157 1.92 -7.87 19.84
CA PHE A 157 1.05 -7.08 18.97
C PHE A 157 0.85 -7.77 17.62
N PRO A 158 -0.39 -7.88 17.11
CA PRO A 158 -0.62 -8.23 15.71
C PRO A 158 0.24 -7.38 14.80
N THR A 159 1.06 -8.04 13.98
CA THR A 159 2.09 -7.36 13.17
C THR A 159 1.99 -7.80 11.72
N ALA A 160 2.03 -6.84 10.80
CA ALA A 160 1.99 -7.06 9.36
C ALA A 160 3.12 -6.35 8.63
N ILE A 161 3.69 -7.01 7.62
CA ILE A 161 4.62 -6.40 6.66
C ILE A 161 3.85 -6.01 5.40
N ILE A 162 3.89 -4.74 4.99
CA ILE A 162 3.23 -4.24 3.77
C ILE A 162 4.28 -3.68 2.80
N SER A 163 4.50 -4.37 1.68
CA SER A 163 5.59 -4.07 0.75
C SER A 163 5.11 -3.94 -0.70
N GLY A 164 5.82 -3.15 -1.50
CA GLY A 164 5.68 -3.15 -2.97
C GLY A 164 6.21 -4.43 -3.64
N ARG A 165 7.12 -5.16 -2.95
CA ARG A 165 7.64 -6.44 -3.43
C ARG A 165 6.55 -7.51 -3.49
N SER A 166 6.76 -8.56 -4.28
CA SER A 166 5.92 -9.75 -4.17
C SER A 166 5.97 -10.31 -2.74
N ARG A 167 4.84 -10.84 -2.30
CA ARG A 167 4.67 -11.41 -0.97
C ARG A 167 5.74 -12.46 -0.66
N ASP A 168 5.99 -13.37 -1.59
CA ASP A 168 6.97 -14.45 -1.39
C ASP A 168 8.40 -13.92 -1.28
N LYS A 169 8.74 -12.83 -1.99
CA LYS A 169 10.08 -12.20 -1.93
C LYS A 169 10.29 -11.51 -0.58
N VAL A 170 9.32 -10.72 -0.12
CA VAL A 170 9.43 -10.07 1.19
C VAL A 170 9.37 -11.09 2.34
N TYR A 171 8.57 -12.15 2.20
CA TYR A 171 8.54 -13.26 3.17
C TYR A 171 9.93 -13.90 3.32
N LYS A 172 10.59 -14.26 2.22
CA LYS A 172 11.95 -14.84 2.23
C LYS A 172 12.98 -13.93 2.89
N LEU A 173 12.88 -12.62 2.68
CA LEU A 173 13.81 -11.64 3.26
C LEU A 173 13.60 -11.45 4.77
N VAL A 174 12.34 -11.45 5.21
CA VAL A 174 11.96 -11.27 6.63
C VAL A 174 12.17 -12.57 7.41
N GLY A 175 11.64 -13.70 6.93
CA GLY A 175 11.81 -15.03 7.52
C GLY A 175 11.11 -15.23 8.87
N LEU A 176 9.90 -14.69 9.04
CA LEU A 176 9.09 -14.79 10.27
C LEU A 176 7.69 -15.31 9.92
N THR A 177 7.33 -16.48 10.40
CA THR A 177 6.07 -17.16 10.03
C THR A 177 4.86 -16.61 10.79
N GLU A 178 5.09 -15.89 11.89
CA GLU A 178 4.07 -15.36 12.79
C GLU A 178 3.45 -14.03 12.33
N LEU A 179 3.92 -13.46 11.22
CA LEU A 179 3.47 -12.16 10.71
C LEU A 179 2.42 -12.31 9.62
N PHE A 180 1.62 -11.26 9.44
CA PHE A 180 0.87 -11.05 8.21
C PHE A 180 1.79 -10.47 7.13
N TYR A 181 1.58 -10.86 5.88
CA TYR A 181 2.35 -10.37 4.74
C TYR A 181 1.42 -9.86 3.66
N ALA A 182 1.60 -8.61 3.28
CA ALA A 182 0.89 -7.92 2.22
C ALA A 182 1.90 -7.50 1.14
N GLY A 183 2.02 -8.32 0.09
CA GLY A 183 2.87 -8.04 -1.06
C GLY A 183 2.16 -7.22 -2.14
N SER A 184 2.93 -6.75 -3.11
CA SER A 184 2.43 -6.08 -4.31
C SER A 184 1.59 -4.85 -3.97
N HIS A 185 2.09 -4.02 -3.05
CA HIS A 185 1.37 -2.87 -2.47
C HIS A 185 0.07 -3.26 -1.76
N GLY A 186 0.02 -4.47 -1.22
CA GLY A 186 -1.12 -5.03 -0.50
C GLY A 186 -2.15 -5.75 -1.36
N MET A 187 -1.85 -6.05 -2.63
CA MET A 187 -2.72 -6.86 -3.49
C MET A 187 -2.55 -8.37 -3.31
N ASP A 188 -1.55 -8.82 -2.53
CA ASP A 188 -1.37 -10.22 -2.17
C ASP A 188 -1.19 -10.35 -0.66
N ILE A 189 -2.28 -10.52 0.08
CA ILE A 189 -2.26 -10.58 1.55
C ILE A 189 -2.38 -12.03 2.01
N MET A 190 -1.54 -12.41 2.97
CA MET A 190 -1.55 -13.70 3.64
C MET A 190 -1.43 -13.48 5.15
N GLY A 191 -2.29 -14.13 5.91
CA GLY A 191 -2.19 -14.18 7.37
C GLY A 191 -1.54 -15.46 7.89
N PRO A 192 -0.99 -15.45 9.10
CA PRO A 192 -0.60 -16.67 9.79
C PRO A 192 -1.85 -17.54 9.99
N VAL A 193 -1.70 -18.84 9.77
CA VAL A 193 -2.79 -19.81 9.84
C VAL A 193 -3.43 -19.79 11.23
N LYS A 194 -4.63 -19.24 11.33
CA LYS A 194 -5.50 -19.44 12.49
C LYS A 194 -6.52 -20.53 12.13
N HIS A 195 -6.60 -21.55 12.98
CA HIS A 195 -7.74 -22.47 12.99
C HIS A 195 -8.95 -21.69 13.54
N THR A 196 -9.59 -20.86 12.71
CA THR A 196 -10.85 -20.22 13.06
C THR A 196 -11.84 -20.47 11.94
N GLU A 197 -12.95 -21.11 12.31
CA GLU A 197 -14.03 -21.62 11.45
C GLU A 197 -14.91 -20.52 10.81
N SER A 198 -14.59 -19.24 11.03
CA SER A 198 -15.33 -18.12 10.44
C SER A 198 -14.79 -17.80 9.06
N ASP A 199 -15.33 -18.53 8.08
CA ASP A 199 -15.26 -18.22 6.66
C ASP A 199 -16.17 -17.01 6.40
N ASP A 200 -15.70 -15.81 6.73
CA ASP A 200 -16.34 -14.58 6.27
C ASP A 200 -16.10 -14.54 4.76
N GLY A 201 -17.12 -14.96 4.00
CA GLY A 201 -17.09 -15.23 2.55
C GLY A 201 -16.80 -14.02 1.65
N HIS A 202 -15.76 -13.26 1.95
CA HIS A 202 -15.29 -12.16 1.11
C HIS A 202 -14.85 -12.75 -0.24
N PRO A 203 -15.36 -12.25 -1.38
CA PRO A 203 -15.16 -12.86 -2.71
C PRO A 203 -13.69 -12.91 -3.18
N ASN A 204 -12.80 -12.21 -2.49
CA ASN A 204 -11.37 -12.12 -2.80
C ASN A 204 -10.51 -12.98 -1.85
N CYS A 205 -11.14 -13.62 -0.85
CA CYS A 205 -10.50 -14.60 0.02
C CYS A 205 -10.46 -15.96 -0.69
N VAL A 206 -9.28 -16.58 -0.72
CA VAL A 206 -9.03 -17.86 -1.37
C VAL A 206 -8.22 -18.72 -0.42
N ARG A 207 -8.70 -19.94 -0.16
CA ARG A 207 -7.88 -20.95 0.53
C ARG A 207 -6.80 -21.43 -0.41
N SER A 208 -5.55 -21.38 0.03
CA SER A 208 -4.40 -21.86 -0.72
C SER A 208 -3.50 -22.70 0.18
N ILE A 209 -2.47 -23.30 -0.40
CA ILE A 209 -1.47 -24.08 0.32
C ILE A 209 -0.16 -23.29 0.21
N ASP A 210 0.49 -23.01 1.33
CA ASP A 210 1.81 -22.36 1.32
C ASP A 210 2.91 -23.31 0.82
N GLN A 211 4.15 -22.79 0.76
CA GLN A 211 5.31 -23.56 0.30
C GLN A 211 5.66 -24.74 1.23
N GLU A 212 5.13 -24.76 2.45
CA GLU A 212 5.32 -25.80 3.44
C GLU A 212 4.14 -26.79 3.54
N GLY A 213 3.13 -26.67 2.67
CA GLY A 213 1.99 -27.59 2.62
C GLY A 213 0.85 -27.23 3.57
N LYS A 214 0.85 -26.05 4.18
CA LYS A 214 -0.15 -25.61 5.16
C LYS A 214 -1.25 -24.76 4.51
N GLU A 215 -2.50 -24.93 4.96
CA GLU A 215 -3.62 -24.09 4.50
C GLU A 215 -3.42 -22.64 4.92
N VAL A 216 -3.49 -21.72 3.96
CA VAL A 216 -3.41 -20.27 4.18
C VAL A 216 -4.61 -19.57 3.55
N ASN A 217 -5.07 -18.51 4.22
CA ASN A 217 -6.08 -17.61 3.68
C ASN A 217 -5.37 -16.49 2.92
N LEU A 218 -5.63 -16.43 1.61
CA LEU A 218 -5.11 -15.39 0.73
C LEU A 218 -6.19 -14.39 0.40
N PHE A 219 -5.88 -13.10 0.48
CA PHE A 219 -6.74 -12.05 -0.04
C PHE A 219 -6.08 -11.37 -1.23
N GLN A 220 -6.76 -11.42 -2.38
CA GLN A 220 -6.20 -10.99 -3.67
C GLN A 220 -7.21 -10.15 -4.47
N PRO A 221 -7.34 -8.85 -4.20
CA PRO A 221 -8.35 -7.99 -4.82
C PRO A 221 -8.10 -7.73 -6.31
N ALA A 222 -6.88 -8.01 -6.78
CA ALA A 222 -6.47 -7.82 -8.17
C ALA A 222 -6.33 -9.15 -8.95
N ARG A 223 -6.90 -10.26 -8.46
CA ARG A 223 -6.69 -11.61 -9.02
C ARG A 223 -6.91 -11.70 -10.52
N GLU A 224 -7.92 -11.02 -11.05
CA GLU A 224 -8.25 -11.00 -12.48
C GLU A 224 -7.13 -10.40 -13.37
N PHE A 225 -6.22 -9.61 -12.80
CA PHE A 225 -5.14 -8.95 -13.54
C PHE A 225 -3.89 -9.81 -13.73
N ILE A 226 -3.77 -10.96 -13.02
CA ILE A 226 -2.56 -11.79 -13.07
C ILE A 226 -2.16 -12.15 -14.51
N PRO A 227 -3.07 -12.67 -15.37
CA PRO A 227 -2.69 -13.05 -16.74
C PRO A 227 -2.17 -11.85 -17.55
N MET A 228 -2.77 -10.68 -17.36
CA MET A 228 -2.39 -9.44 -18.04
C MET A 228 -1.02 -8.94 -17.56
N ILE A 229 -0.76 -8.98 -16.25
CA ILE A 229 0.53 -8.58 -15.68
C ILE A 229 1.65 -9.53 -16.15
N ASP A 230 1.39 -10.83 -16.21
CA ASP A 230 2.35 -11.82 -16.71
C ASP A 230 2.67 -11.64 -18.21
N GLU A 231 1.67 -11.27 -19.00
CA GLU A 231 1.86 -10.91 -20.41
C GLU A 231 2.74 -9.67 -20.55
N VAL A 232 2.41 -8.58 -19.86
CA VAL A 232 3.20 -7.33 -19.87
C VAL A 232 4.62 -7.57 -19.35
N PHE A 233 4.78 -8.40 -18.32
CA PHE A 233 6.09 -8.79 -17.81
C PHE A 233 6.95 -9.44 -18.89
N ARG A 234 6.44 -10.47 -19.58
CA ARG A 234 7.17 -11.17 -20.65
C ARG A 234 7.55 -10.21 -21.77
N THR A 235 6.63 -9.35 -22.20
CA THR A 235 6.89 -8.35 -23.24
C THR A 235 7.95 -7.33 -22.82
N LEU A 236 7.91 -6.86 -21.57
CA LEU A 236 8.92 -5.94 -21.04
C LEU A 236 10.31 -6.59 -20.94
N VAL A 237 10.38 -7.85 -20.49
CA VAL A 237 11.64 -8.61 -20.46
C VAL A 237 12.25 -8.68 -21.86
N GLU A 238 11.45 -9.06 -22.86
CA GLU A 238 11.92 -9.19 -24.23
C GLU A 238 12.37 -7.83 -24.81
N ASN A 239 11.58 -6.78 -24.62
CA ASN A 239 11.87 -5.46 -25.20
C ASN A 239 13.01 -4.70 -24.51
N THR A 240 13.40 -5.10 -23.30
CA THR A 240 14.48 -4.44 -22.55
C THR A 240 15.77 -5.26 -22.45
N LYS A 241 15.80 -6.48 -23.00
CA LYS A 241 16.93 -7.42 -22.89
C LYS A 241 18.27 -6.85 -23.38
N ASP A 242 18.25 -6.00 -24.41
CA ASP A 242 19.45 -5.42 -25.02
C ASP A 242 19.91 -4.12 -24.33
N ILE A 243 19.14 -3.62 -23.36
CA ILE A 243 19.47 -2.40 -22.61
C ILE A 243 20.29 -2.77 -21.38
N LYS A 244 21.62 -2.65 -21.50
CA LYS A 244 22.55 -2.94 -20.40
C LYS A 244 22.16 -2.23 -19.10
N GLY A 245 21.99 -3.01 -18.04
CA GLY A 245 21.65 -2.53 -16.70
C GLY A 245 20.16 -2.42 -16.41
N ALA A 246 19.28 -2.61 -17.40
CA ALA A 246 17.85 -2.72 -17.18
C ALA A 246 17.52 -4.08 -16.56
N LYS A 247 16.60 -4.09 -15.59
CA LYS A 247 16.10 -5.32 -14.97
C LYS A 247 14.58 -5.22 -14.84
N VAL A 248 13.87 -6.25 -15.32
CA VAL A 248 12.42 -6.35 -15.14
C VAL A 248 12.13 -7.36 -14.03
N GLU A 249 11.30 -6.99 -13.06
CA GLU A 249 10.88 -7.86 -11.96
C GLU A 249 9.36 -8.07 -11.99
N ASN A 250 8.93 -9.32 -11.83
CA ASN A 250 7.53 -9.68 -11.63
C ASN A 250 7.21 -9.70 -10.13
N HIS A 251 6.22 -8.90 -9.73
CA HIS A 251 5.71 -8.83 -8.36
C HIS A 251 4.30 -9.43 -8.23
N LYS A 252 3.91 -10.37 -9.10
CA LYS A 252 2.61 -11.04 -9.21
C LYS A 252 1.46 -10.14 -9.69
N PHE A 253 1.24 -9.04 -9.00
CA PHE A 253 0.22 -8.03 -9.36
C PHE A 253 0.83 -6.75 -9.91
N CYS A 254 2.15 -6.65 -9.97
CA CYS A 254 2.85 -5.50 -10.55
C CYS A 254 4.06 -5.99 -11.34
N THR A 255 4.50 -5.18 -12.30
CA THR A 255 5.76 -5.38 -13.01
C THR A 255 6.62 -4.14 -12.89
N SER A 256 7.89 -4.31 -12.53
CA SER A 256 8.82 -3.20 -12.29
C SER A 256 9.98 -3.24 -13.26
N VAL A 257 10.27 -2.12 -13.91
CA VAL A 257 11.44 -1.93 -14.77
C VAL A 257 12.43 -1.02 -14.05
N HIS A 258 13.49 -1.62 -13.54
CA HIS A 258 14.57 -0.93 -12.85
C HIS A 258 15.52 -0.32 -13.87
N TYR A 259 15.76 0.99 -13.77
CA TYR A 259 16.69 1.72 -14.63
C TYR A 259 17.86 2.34 -13.84
N ARG A 260 18.06 1.89 -12.59
CA ARG A 260 19.10 2.43 -11.72
C ARG A 260 20.51 2.27 -12.28
N ASN A 261 20.77 1.12 -12.89
CA ASN A 261 22.07 0.75 -13.45
C ASN A 261 22.14 1.00 -14.97
N VAL A 262 21.13 1.65 -15.54
CA VAL A 262 21.06 2.01 -16.95
C VAL A 262 21.73 3.36 -17.15
N GLU A 263 22.54 3.48 -18.21
CA GLU A 263 23.14 4.75 -18.63
C GLU A 263 22.04 5.80 -18.89
N GLU A 264 22.22 7.03 -18.39
CA GLU A 264 21.17 8.08 -18.41
C GLU A 264 20.66 8.39 -19.83
N LYS A 265 21.53 8.29 -20.84
CA LYS A 265 21.17 8.46 -22.26
C LYS A 265 20.12 7.44 -22.75
N ASN A 266 20.02 6.29 -22.09
CA ASN A 266 19.09 5.21 -22.43
C ASN A 266 17.78 5.27 -21.60
N TRP A 267 17.64 6.18 -20.64
CA TRP A 267 16.41 6.32 -19.85
C TRP A 267 15.18 6.65 -20.72
N PRO A 268 15.27 7.52 -21.75
CA PRO A 268 14.13 7.76 -22.64
C PRO A 268 13.68 6.51 -23.40
N ILE A 269 14.62 5.64 -23.78
CA ILE A 269 14.32 4.39 -24.48
C ILE A 269 13.50 3.46 -23.57
N ILE A 270 13.91 3.32 -22.30
CA ILE A 270 13.16 2.55 -21.30
C ILE A 270 11.76 3.14 -21.10
N ALA A 271 11.66 4.46 -20.89
CA ALA A 271 10.39 5.13 -20.66
C ALA A 271 9.42 4.92 -21.83
N GLN A 272 9.91 5.10 -23.05
CA GLN A 272 9.14 4.95 -24.27
C GLN A 272 8.69 3.50 -24.47
N CYS A 273 9.57 2.53 -24.22
CA CYS A 273 9.24 1.11 -24.27
C CYS A 273 8.07 0.76 -23.33
N VAL A 274 8.14 1.17 -22.05
CA VAL A 274 7.04 0.93 -21.10
C VAL A 274 5.76 1.67 -21.53
N HIS A 275 5.90 2.90 -22.02
CA HIS A 275 4.74 3.68 -22.47
C HIS A 275 4.02 3.02 -23.64
N ASP A 276 4.75 2.56 -24.64
CA ASP A 276 4.20 2.00 -25.86
C ASP A 276 3.46 0.70 -25.58
N ILE A 277 4.02 -0.17 -24.72
CA ILE A 277 3.33 -1.37 -24.26
C ILE A 277 2.01 -1.02 -23.58
N LEU A 278 2.02 -0.02 -22.68
CA LEU A 278 0.81 0.34 -21.92
C LEU A 278 -0.32 0.95 -22.76
N LYS A 279 -0.08 1.36 -24.01
CA LYS A 279 -1.15 1.84 -24.92
C LYS A 279 -2.21 0.77 -25.16
N ASP A 280 -1.80 -0.50 -25.17
CA ASP A 280 -2.69 -1.64 -25.42
C ASP A 280 -3.35 -2.17 -24.14
N TYR A 281 -2.95 -1.67 -22.95
CA TYR A 281 -3.46 -2.11 -21.64
C TYR A 281 -4.06 -0.94 -20.84
N PRO A 282 -5.23 -0.40 -21.23
CA PRO A 282 -5.84 0.77 -20.56
C PRO A 282 -6.25 0.52 -19.10
N ARG A 283 -6.34 -0.75 -18.68
CA ARG A 283 -6.63 -1.13 -17.29
C ARG A 283 -5.37 -1.18 -16.41
N LEU A 284 -4.20 -0.84 -16.96
CA LEU A 284 -2.94 -0.72 -16.24
C LEU A 284 -2.48 0.75 -16.24
N ARG A 285 -1.72 1.12 -15.22
CA ARG A 285 -1.12 2.45 -15.07
C ARG A 285 0.37 2.34 -14.82
N LEU A 286 1.10 3.34 -15.31
CA LEU A 286 2.49 3.57 -14.96
C LEU A 286 2.58 4.40 -13.68
N THR A 287 3.41 3.96 -12.76
CA THR A 287 3.80 4.68 -11.55
C THR A 287 5.32 4.77 -11.47
N HIS A 288 5.83 5.80 -10.78
CA HIS A 288 7.26 6.05 -10.68
C HIS A 288 7.72 5.85 -9.23
N GLY A 289 8.67 4.94 -9.03
CA GLY A 289 9.39 4.73 -7.78
C GLY A 289 10.84 5.19 -7.88
N ARG A 290 11.66 4.90 -6.86
CA ARG A 290 13.06 5.37 -6.80
C ARG A 290 13.97 4.67 -7.83
N LYS A 291 14.08 5.26 -9.02
CA LYS A 291 14.75 4.69 -10.21
C LYS A 291 14.12 3.38 -10.73
N VAL A 292 12.79 3.32 -10.66
CA VAL A 292 11.99 2.19 -11.13
C VAL A 292 10.69 2.70 -11.75
N LEU A 293 10.29 2.10 -12.86
CA LEU A 293 8.99 2.27 -13.50
C LEU A 293 8.12 1.08 -13.13
N GLU A 294 6.96 1.31 -12.52
CA GLU A 294 6.11 0.24 -12.02
C GLU A 294 4.76 0.26 -12.73
N VAL A 295 4.46 -0.85 -13.40
CA VAL A 295 3.18 -1.13 -14.04
C VAL A 295 2.26 -1.80 -13.01
N ARG A 296 1.10 -1.19 -12.76
CA ARG A 296 0.13 -1.64 -11.77
C ARG A 296 -1.29 -1.64 -12.33
N PRO A 297 -2.18 -2.54 -11.85
CA PRO A 297 -3.62 -2.46 -12.12
C PRO A 297 -4.22 -1.10 -11.73
N VAL A 298 -5.18 -0.65 -12.52
CA VAL A 298 -6.05 0.48 -12.19
C VAL A 298 -7.24 -0.07 -11.40
N ILE A 299 -7.05 -0.19 -10.09
CA ILE A 299 -8.08 -0.57 -9.13
C ILE A 299 -8.03 0.39 -7.93
N ASP A 300 -9.15 0.49 -7.21
CA ASP A 300 -9.22 1.24 -5.95
C ASP A 300 -8.60 0.42 -4.80
N TRP A 301 -7.28 0.25 -4.88
CA TRP A 301 -6.50 -0.46 -3.87
C TRP A 301 -5.12 0.19 -3.69
N ASN A 302 -4.69 0.31 -2.43
CA ASN A 302 -3.40 0.87 -2.02
C ASN A 302 -2.99 0.33 -0.64
N LYS A 303 -1.85 0.77 -0.12
CA LYS A 303 -1.37 0.32 1.21
C LYS A 303 -2.32 0.73 2.34
N GLY A 304 -3.02 1.86 2.21
CA GLY A 304 -4.06 2.27 3.17
C GLY A 304 -5.24 1.30 3.20
N LYS A 305 -5.77 0.91 2.04
CA LYS A 305 -6.82 -0.12 1.93
C LYS A 305 -6.37 -1.47 2.49
N ALA A 306 -5.09 -1.82 2.30
CA ALA A 306 -4.52 -3.02 2.91
C ALA A 306 -4.47 -2.93 4.45
N VAL A 307 -4.18 -1.76 5.03
CA VAL A 307 -4.25 -1.53 6.48
C VAL A 307 -5.69 -1.69 6.98
N GLU A 308 -6.66 -1.06 6.32
CA GLU A 308 -8.10 -1.19 6.68
C GLU A 308 -8.53 -2.67 6.67
N PHE A 309 -8.23 -3.39 5.58
CA PHE A 309 -8.55 -4.81 5.46
C PHE A 309 -7.88 -5.67 6.55
N LEU A 310 -6.62 -5.39 6.88
CA LEU A 310 -5.92 -6.13 7.93
C LEU A 310 -6.51 -5.85 9.32
N LEU A 311 -6.88 -4.60 9.60
CA LEU A 311 -7.58 -4.26 10.84
C LEU A 311 -8.93 -4.99 10.94
N GLU A 312 -9.69 -5.04 9.85
CA GLU A 312 -10.96 -5.76 9.76
C GLU A 312 -10.77 -7.25 10.00
N SER A 313 -9.82 -7.86 9.28
CA SER A 313 -9.48 -9.29 9.39
C SER A 313 -8.99 -9.68 10.79
N LEU A 314 -8.43 -8.73 11.54
CA LEU A 314 -8.00 -8.92 12.93
C LEU A 314 -9.13 -8.69 13.94
N GLY A 315 -10.32 -8.29 13.51
CA GLY A 315 -11.41 -7.87 14.38
C GLY A 315 -11.07 -6.61 15.18
N LEU A 316 -10.29 -5.71 14.59
CA LEU A 316 -9.79 -4.47 15.18
C LEU A 316 -10.33 -3.21 14.46
N SER A 317 -11.25 -3.34 13.50
CA SER A 317 -11.95 -2.21 12.89
C SER A 317 -12.92 -1.54 13.86
N ASP A 318 -13.07 -0.22 13.71
CA ASP A 318 -14.12 0.60 14.34
C ASP A 318 -14.23 0.48 15.87
N ARG A 319 -13.07 0.50 16.55
CA ARG A 319 -13.04 0.57 18.01
C ARG A 319 -12.15 1.68 18.53
N ASP A 320 -12.71 2.47 19.45
CA ASP A 320 -11.96 3.51 20.18
C ASP A 320 -10.82 2.93 21.05
N ASP A 321 -10.86 1.61 21.31
CA ASP A 321 -9.85 0.87 22.05
C ASP A 321 -8.66 0.39 21.20
N VAL A 322 -8.58 0.73 19.91
CA VAL A 322 -7.49 0.30 19.02
C VAL A 322 -6.53 1.45 18.71
N LEU A 323 -5.23 1.13 18.61
CA LEU A 323 -4.17 2.05 18.16
C LEU A 323 -3.31 1.35 17.09
N PRO A 324 -3.63 1.50 15.80
CA PRO A 324 -2.75 1.10 14.70
C PRO A 324 -1.51 2.01 14.66
N ILE A 325 -0.35 1.42 14.46
CA ILE A 325 0.90 2.15 14.21
C ILE A 325 1.47 1.66 12.88
N TYR A 326 1.59 2.57 11.90
CA TYR A 326 2.23 2.27 10.61
C TYR A 326 3.58 2.98 10.51
N ILE A 327 4.61 2.26 10.06
CA ILE A 327 5.97 2.81 9.85
C ILE A 327 6.39 2.60 8.40
N GLY A 328 6.78 3.67 7.69
CA GLY A 328 7.16 3.63 6.26
C GLY A 328 8.02 4.81 5.80
N ASP A 329 8.71 4.68 4.65
CA ASP A 329 9.71 5.65 4.15
C ASP A 329 9.31 6.37 2.84
N ASP A 330 8.30 5.85 2.15
CA ASP A 330 8.07 6.08 0.74
C ASP A 330 6.71 6.73 0.43
N LYS A 331 6.50 7.10 -0.84
CA LYS A 331 5.28 7.79 -1.27
C LYS A 331 4.03 6.90 -1.16
N THR A 332 4.17 5.59 -1.31
CA THR A 332 3.04 4.66 -1.19
C THR A 332 2.62 4.43 0.26
N ASP A 333 3.50 4.69 1.22
CA ASP A 333 3.17 4.67 2.65
C ASP A 333 2.26 5.84 3.07
N GLU A 334 2.26 6.93 2.31
CA GLU A 334 1.35 8.06 2.53
C GLU A 334 -0.12 7.66 2.47
N ASP A 335 -0.47 6.65 1.66
CA ASP A 335 -1.83 6.12 1.61
C ASP A 335 -2.23 5.51 2.98
N ALA A 336 -1.31 4.82 3.64
CA ALA A 336 -1.53 4.26 4.97
C ALA A 336 -1.56 5.35 6.06
N PHE A 337 -0.63 6.30 6.01
CA PHE A 337 -0.63 7.43 6.95
C PHE A 337 -1.92 8.25 6.86
N LYS A 338 -2.41 8.49 5.64
CA LYS A 338 -3.64 9.24 5.40
C LYS A 338 -4.85 8.56 6.06
N VAL A 339 -5.03 7.26 5.84
CA VAL A 339 -6.12 6.48 6.47
C VAL A 339 -6.06 6.59 8.00
N LEU A 340 -4.87 6.41 8.59
CA LEU A 340 -4.72 6.48 10.04
C LEU A 340 -5.00 7.88 10.60
N LYS A 341 -4.66 8.94 9.85
CA LYS A 341 -4.86 10.34 10.23
C LYS A 341 -6.32 10.77 10.09
N GLU A 342 -6.95 10.49 8.95
CA GLU A 342 -8.32 10.96 8.65
C GLU A 342 -9.37 10.35 9.58
N GLY A 343 -9.18 9.09 10.00
CA GLY A 343 -10.04 8.45 10.99
C GLY A 343 -9.69 8.79 12.45
N ASN A 344 -8.62 9.57 12.70
CA ASN A 344 -7.99 9.67 14.03
C ASN A 344 -7.75 8.28 14.66
N MET A 345 -7.50 7.29 13.81
CA MET A 345 -7.47 5.88 14.15
C MET A 345 -6.15 5.51 14.77
N GLY A 346 -5.04 6.10 14.28
CA GLY A 346 -3.70 5.62 14.61
C GLY A 346 -2.56 6.58 14.31
N TYR A 347 -1.34 6.07 14.44
CA TYR A 347 -0.12 6.83 14.23
C TYR A 347 0.64 6.36 12.99
N GLY A 348 0.78 7.24 12.02
CA GLY A 348 1.79 7.12 10.98
C GLY A 348 3.15 7.65 11.46
N ILE A 349 4.21 6.87 11.23
CA ILE A 349 5.60 7.21 11.53
C ILE A 349 6.41 7.19 10.23
N LEU A 350 6.84 8.36 9.76
CA LEU A 350 7.67 8.49 8.56
C LEU A 350 9.14 8.18 8.87
N VAL A 351 9.76 7.32 8.06
CA VAL A 351 11.20 7.07 8.06
C VAL A 351 11.88 8.01 7.07
N SER A 352 12.56 9.04 7.56
CA SER A 352 13.29 9.96 6.70
C SER A 352 14.38 10.72 7.44
N SER A 353 15.57 10.77 6.83
CA SER A 353 16.67 11.63 7.29
C SER A 353 16.67 13.01 6.64
N VAL A 354 15.69 13.28 5.77
CA VAL A 354 15.55 14.54 5.03
C VAL A 354 14.12 15.06 5.17
N PRO A 355 13.90 16.38 5.18
CA PRO A 355 12.56 16.95 5.25
C PRO A 355 11.68 16.48 4.09
N LYS A 356 10.46 16.05 4.42
CA LYS A 356 9.43 15.64 3.46
C LYS A 356 8.05 16.01 3.99
N GLU A 357 7.17 16.47 3.11
CA GLU A 357 5.75 16.58 3.45
C GLU A 357 5.14 15.18 3.57
N SER A 358 4.27 15.00 4.57
CA SER A 358 3.73 13.69 4.93
C SER A 358 2.43 13.81 5.72
N ASN A 359 1.61 12.76 5.66
CA ASN A 359 0.46 12.55 6.54
C ASN A 359 0.84 11.86 7.85
N ALA A 360 2.09 11.42 8.02
CA ALA A 360 2.58 10.90 9.28
C ALA A 360 2.51 11.95 10.39
N ILE A 361 2.33 11.50 11.64
CA ILE A 361 2.28 12.37 12.83
C ILE A 361 3.67 12.44 13.48
N PHE A 362 4.44 11.35 13.38
CA PHE A 362 5.78 11.28 13.91
C PHE A 362 6.78 10.93 12.82
N SER A 363 8.06 11.10 13.12
CA SER A 363 9.16 10.67 12.27
C SER A 363 10.19 9.84 13.03
N VAL A 364 10.95 9.04 12.29
CA VAL A 364 12.23 8.45 12.71
C VAL A 364 13.23 8.63 11.57
N ARG A 365 14.51 8.70 11.90
CA ARG A 365 15.52 9.11 10.92
C ARG A 365 15.81 8.04 9.86
N ASP A 366 15.90 6.79 10.27
CA ASP A 366 16.39 5.68 9.46
C ASP A 366 16.01 4.31 10.08
N PRO A 367 16.29 3.18 9.39
CA PRO A 367 16.00 1.84 9.93
C PRO A 367 16.59 1.55 11.31
N SER A 368 17.68 2.20 11.72
CA SER A 368 18.25 1.99 13.05
C SER A 368 17.36 2.57 14.15
N GLU A 369 16.67 3.69 13.88
CA GLU A 369 15.71 4.30 14.79
C GLU A 369 14.38 3.56 14.79
N VAL A 370 13.94 3.02 13.64
CA VAL A 370 12.80 2.07 13.59
C VAL A 370 13.05 0.92 14.57
N LYS A 371 14.23 0.27 14.51
CA LYS A 371 14.60 -0.80 15.44
C LYS A 371 14.53 -0.37 16.90
N LYS A 372 15.03 0.83 17.23
CA LYS A 372 14.99 1.37 18.61
C LYS A 372 13.55 1.56 19.06
N PHE A 373 12.69 2.07 18.19
CA PHE A 373 11.27 2.30 18.49
C PHE A 373 10.55 0.98 18.76
N LEU A 374 10.74 -0.03 17.89
CA LEU A 374 10.18 -1.37 18.09
C LEU A 374 10.63 -2.00 19.42
N LYS A 375 11.92 -1.85 19.78
CA LYS A 375 12.43 -2.32 21.07
C LYS A 375 11.84 -1.56 22.26
N ALA A 376 11.63 -0.25 22.12
CA ALA A 376 11.00 0.57 23.15
C ALA A 376 9.54 0.14 23.39
N LEU A 377 8.80 -0.14 22.31
CA LEU A 377 7.42 -0.63 22.36
C LEU A 377 7.31 -1.96 23.13
N VAL A 378 8.18 -2.92 22.82
CA VAL A 378 8.25 -4.20 23.55
C VAL A 378 8.62 -4.00 25.02
N ARG A 379 9.62 -3.16 25.31
CA ARG A 379 10.04 -2.88 26.70
C ARG A 379 8.89 -2.28 27.51
N TRP A 380 8.18 -1.32 26.93
CA TRP A 380 7.02 -0.70 27.56
C TRP A 380 5.94 -1.73 27.87
N LYS A 381 5.58 -2.61 26.91
CA LYS A 381 4.55 -3.62 27.13
C LYS A 381 4.91 -4.60 28.24
N ARG A 382 6.17 -5.03 28.31
CA ARG A 382 6.67 -5.89 29.38
C ARG A 382 6.60 -5.26 30.77
N LEU A 383 6.69 -3.94 30.86
CA LEU A 383 6.56 -3.20 32.12
C LEU A 383 5.11 -2.94 32.50
N GLU A 384 4.19 -2.98 31.54
CA GLU A 384 2.74 -2.89 31.80
C GLU A 384 2.18 -4.23 32.30
N GLU A 385 2.77 -5.35 31.88
CA GLU A 385 2.37 -6.72 32.27
C GLU A 385 3.05 -7.24 33.53
N ALA A 386 4.14 -6.60 33.98
CA ALA A 386 4.87 -6.92 35.20
C ALA A 386 4.33 -6.12 36.38
#